data_AF-A0A350NQV6-F1
#
_entry.id   AF-A0A350NQV6-F1
#
_cell.length_a   1.000
_cell.length_b   1.000
_cell.length_c   1.000
_cell.angle_alpha   90.00
_cell.angle_beta   90.00
_cell.angle_gamma   90.00
#
_symmetry.space_group_name_H-M   'P 1'
#
loop_
_entity.id
_entity.type
_entity.pdbx_description
1 polymer ?
#
loop_
_entity_poly.entity_id
_entity_poly.type
_entity_poly.pdbx_seq_one_letter_code
_entity_poly.pdbx_strand_id
1 'polypeptide(L)' 'MTNINAQDINAQEFNAQDFTAVILAAGLGKRMKSDLPKVLFPLCGRTLIEHVVDHARQAGFEKIVVVVGHGADQVKA' A
#
# COMPACT_ATOMS: atom_id res chain seq x y z
N MET A 1 15.48 -9.61 44.49
CA MET A 1 14.60 -8.46 44.25
C MET A 1 15.01 -7.84 42.93
N THR A 2 14.42 -8.29 41.84
CA THR A 2 14.66 -7.68 40.52
C THR A 2 13.74 -6.49 40.43
N ASN A 3 14.32 -5.29 40.37
CA ASN A 3 13.56 -4.06 40.18
C ASN A 3 13.00 -4.06 38.77
N ILE A 4 11.70 -4.32 38.65
CA ILE A 4 10.92 -4.02 37.44
C ILE A 4 10.76 -2.50 37.44
N ASN A 5 11.39 -1.82 36.47
CA ASN A 5 11.26 -0.38 36.35
C ASN A 5 9.95 -0.05 35.63
N ALA A 6 9.22 0.96 36.11
CA ALA A 6 8.00 1.47 35.47
C ALA A 6 8.23 2.10 34.08
N GLN A 7 9.43 1.96 33.51
CA GLN A 7 9.74 2.31 32.12
C GLN A 7 9.46 1.15 31.15
N ASP A 8 9.37 -0.10 31.65
CA ASP A 8 9.12 -1.28 30.81
C ASP A 8 7.67 -1.38 30.31
N ILE A 9 6.78 -0.49 30.78
CA ILE A 9 5.35 -0.45 30.43
C ILE A 9 5.01 0.59 29.34
N ASN A 10 5.97 1.40 28.89
CA ASN A 10 5.69 2.51 27.98
C ASN A 10 6.04 2.16 26.53
N ALA A 11 4.98 1.85 25.77
CA ALA A 11 4.86 1.84 24.32
C ALA A 11 5.97 1.09 23.54
N GLN A 12 5.67 -0.11 23.05
CA GLN A 12 6.40 -0.66 21.91
C GLN A 12 6.39 0.39 20.79
N GLU A 13 7.57 0.90 20.41
CA GLU A 13 7.71 1.72 19.21
C GLU A 13 7.34 0.85 18.02
N PHE A 14 6.16 1.12 17.47
CA PHE A 14 5.66 0.45 16.28
C PHE A 14 6.38 0.99 15.06
N ASN A 15 7.24 0.16 14.47
CA ASN A 15 7.95 0.47 13.25
C ASN A 15 7.08 0.11 12.05
N ALA A 16 7.10 0.89 10.97
CA ALA A 16 6.32 0.60 9.77
C ALA A 16 6.67 -0.78 9.16
N GLN A 17 7.88 -1.24 9.42
CA GLN A 17 8.42 -2.56 9.08
C GLN A 17 7.66 -3.71 9.77
N ASP A 18 7.03 -3.47 10.92
CA ASP A 18 6.21 -4.46 11.64
C ASP A 18 4.86 -4.71 10.96
N PHE A 19 4.48 -3.88 9.97
CA PHE A 19 3.18 -3.90 9.33
C PHE A 19 3.24 -4.18 7.84
N THR A 20 2.12 -4.67 7.31
CA THR A 20 1.91 -4.85 5.87
C THR A 20 0.95 -3.80 5.35
N ALA A 21 1.37 -3.06 4.32
CA ALA A 21 0.46 -2.19 3.58
C ALA A 21 -0.35 -3.02 2.58
N VAL A 22 -1.68 -2.89 2.63
CA VAL A 22 -2.60 -3.54 1.67
C VAL A 22 -3.29 -2.48 0.83
N ILE A 23 -3.00 -2.47 -0.48
CA ILE A 23 -3.54 -1.50 -1.44
C ILE A 23 -4.66 -2.19 -2.23
N LEU A 24 -5.90 -1.69 -2.08
CA LEU A 24 -7.07 -2.26 -2.75
C LEU A 24 -7.23 -1.67 -4.16
N ALA A 25 -6.80 -2.42 -5.17
CA ALA A 25 -6.74 -2.03 -6.59
C ALA A 25 -7.69 -2.86 -7.49
N ALA A 26 -8.65 -3.57 -6.92
CA ALA A 26 -9.51 -4.53 -7.63
C ALA A 26 -10.77 -3.91 -8.31
N GLY A 27 -10.94 -2.60 -8.23
CA GLY A 27 -12.14 -1.91 -8.71
C GLY A 27 -12.16 -1.69 -10.23
N LEU A 28 -13.35 -1.85 -10.85
CA LEU A 28 -13.57 -1.69 -12.29
C LEU A 28 -13.39 -0.26 -12.82
N GLY A 29 -13.60 0.77 -12.00
CA GLY A 29 -13.44 2.16 -12.47
C GLY A 29 -14.49 2.65 -13.48
N LYS A 30 -15.74 2.15 -13.43
CA LYS A 30 -16.82 2.43 -14.42
C LYS A 30 -17.00 3.89 -14.85
N ARG A 31 -16.79 4.85 -13.95
CA ARG A 31 -16.92 6.30 -14.26
C ARG A 31 -15.84 6.82 -15.20
N MET A 32 -14.73 6.10 -15.35
CA MET A 32 -13.63 6.43 -16.27
C MET A 32 -14.01 6.17 -17.74
N LYS A 33 -15.07 5.38 -17.99
CA LYS A 33 -15.55 5.01 -19.34
C LYS A 33 -14.40 4.56 -20.27
N SER A 34 -13.54 3.69 -19.77
CA SER A 34 -12.35 3.19 -20.45
C SER A 34 -12.12 1.73 -20.09
N ASP A 35 -11.52 0.98 -21.02
CA ASP A 35 -11.10 -0.41 -20.81
C ASP A 35 -9.79 -0.51 -20.02
N LEU A 36 -9.07 0.62 -19.85
CA LEU A 36 -7.89 0.71 -19.01
C LEU A 36 -8.34 0.65 -17.53
N PRO A 37 -7.81 -0.28 -16.71
CA PRO A 37 -8.06 -0.28 -15.27
C PRO A 37 -7.75 1.08 -14.64
N LYS A 38 -8.62 1.58 -13.77
CA LYS A 38 -8.46 2.90 -13.11
C LYS A 38 -7.03 3.11 -12.59
N VAL A 39 -6.46 2.08 -11.98
CA VAL A 39 -5.15 2.14 -11.31
C VAL A 39 -3.98 2.33 -12.28
N LEU A 40 -4.15 2.02 -13.56
CA LEU A 40 -3.17 2.22 -14.62
C LEU A 40 -3.31 3.55 -15.35
N PHE A 41 -4.30 4.38 -15.00
CA PHE A 41 -4.42 5.70 -15.62
C PHE A 41 -3.17 6.55 -15.35
N PRO A 42 -2.65 7.24 -16.37
CA PRO A 42 -1.48 8.08 -16.22
C PRO A 42 -1.82 9.37 -15.47
N LEU A 43 -0.93 9.76 -14.56
CA LEU A 43 -0.92 11.00 -13.80
C LEU A 43 0.55 11.46 -13.67
N CYS A 44 0.88 12.59 -14.28
CA CYS A 44 2.23 13.17 -14.27
C CYS A 44 3.31 12.18 -14.76
N GLY A 45 3.03 11.43 -15.83
CA GLY A 45 3.97 10.49 -16.44
C GLY A 45 4.11 9.14 -15.75
N ARG A 46 3.33 8.87 -14.69
CA ARG A 46 3.30 7.60 -13.95
C ARG A 46 1.87 7.13 -13.75
N THR A 47 1.64 5.85 -13.56
CA THR A 47 0.32 5.31 -13.25
C THR A 47 -0.12 5.69 -11.84
N LEU A 48 -1.44 5.73 -11.61
CA LEU A 48 -1.99 5.99 -10.27
C LEU A 48 -1.49 5.00 -9.21
N ILE A 49 -1.33 3.71 -9.55
CA ILE A 49 -0.85 2.70 -8.59
C ILE A 49 0.61 2.90 -8.20
N GLU A 50 1.47 3.34 -9.12
CA GLU A 50 2.87 3.64 -8.81
C GLU A 50 3.00 4.73 -7.75
N HIS A 51 2.18 5.78 -7.85
CA HIS A 51 2.16 6.82 -6.82
C HIS A 51 1.83 6.24 -5.45
N VAL A 52 0.81 5.38 -5.34
CA VAL A 52 0.40 4.80 -4.05
C VAL A 52 1.46 3.86 -3.49
N VAL A 53 2.03 2.99 -4.32
CA VAL A 53 3.09 2.05 -3.92
C VAL A 53 4.33 2.79 -3.44
N ASP A 54 4.73 3.86 -4.14
CA ASP A 54 5.89 4.65 -3.73
C ASP A 54 5.68 5.38 -2.41
N HIS A 55 4.50 5.95 -2.19
CA HIS A 55 4.19 6.58 -0.90
C HIS A 55 4.17 5.55 0.24
N ALA A 56 3.68 4.33 0.00
CA ALA A 56 3.74 3.26 0.98
C ALA A 56 5.20 2.87 1.31
N ARG A 57 6.09 2.80 0.31
CA ARG A 57 7.52 2.59 0.54
C ARG A 57 8.16 3.73 1.32
N GLN A 58 7.87 4.98 0.96
CA GLN A 58 8.39 6.16 1.65
C GLN A 58 7.89 6.26 3.09
N ALA A 59 6.71 5.73 3.38
CA ALA A 59 6.17 5.60 4.73
C ALA A 59 6.81 4.47 5.55
N GLY A 60 7.75 3.71 4.99
CA GLY A 60 8.54 2.69 5.68
C GLY A 60 7.95 1.27 5.64
N PHE A 61 6.91 1.02 4.85
CA PHE A 61 6.37 -0.34 4.69
C PHE A 61 7.29 -1.18 3.79
N GLU A 62 7.86 -2.24 4.35
CA GLU A 62 8.66 -3.21 3.59
C GLU A 62 7.75 -4.18 2.81
N LYS A 63 6.68 -4.63 3.45
CA LYS A 63 5.73 -5.56 2.85
C LYS A 63 4.51 -4.81 2.33
N ILE A 64 4.37 -4.81 1.01
CA ILE A 64 3.25 -4.17 0.30
C ILE A 64 2.53 -5.23 -0.53
N VAL A 65 1.22 -5.36 -0.31
CA VAL A 65 0.34 -6.27 -1.05
C VAL A 65 -0.66 -5.44 -1.84
N VAL A 66 -0.66 -5.61 -3.17
CA VAL A 66 -1.65 -4.98 -4.04
C VAL A 66 -2.71 -6.02 -4.38
N VAL A 67 -3.95 -5.76 -3.96
CA VAL A 67 -5.10 -6.61 -4.27
C VAL A 67 -5.65 -6.20 -5.62
N VAL A 68 -5.51 -7.08 -6.61
CA VAL A 68 -6.00 -6.85 -7.98
C VAL A 68 -7.23 -7.70 -8.28
N GLY A 69 -8.04 -7.24 -9.24
CA GLY A 69 -9.31 -7.87 -9.60
C GLY A 69 -9.57 -7.72 -11.10
N HIS A 70 -10.59 -6.94 -11.48
CA HIS A 70 -10.86 -6.71 -12.90
C HIS A 70 -9.65 -6.08 -13.60
N GLY A 71 -9.23 -6.66 -14.74
CA GLY A 71 -8.03 -6.24 -15.46
C GLY A 71 -6.71 -6.59 -14.75
N ALA A 72 -6.71 -7.53 -13.81
CA ALA A 72 -5.52 -7.92 -13.04
C ALA A 72 -4.31 -8.25 -13.91
N ASP A 73 -4.49 -8.90 -15.06
CA ASP A 73 -3.37 -9.26 -15.93
C ASP A 73 -2.67 -8.02 -16.49
N GLN A 74 -3.43 -6.97 -16.83
CA GLN A 74 -2.85 -5.69 -17.25
C GLN A 74 -2.11 -4.99 -16.10
N VAL A 75 -2.59 -5.15 -14.86
CA VAL A 75 -1.97 -4.53 -13.67
C VAL A 75 -0.70 -5.27 -13.24
N LYS A 76 -0.57 -6.56 -13.58
CA LYS A 76 0.59 -7.40 -13.23
C LYS A 76 1.70 -7.41 -14.28
N ALA A 77 1.38 -7.06 -15.53
CA ALA A 77 2.32 -7.03 -16.66
C ALA A 77 3.37 -5.91 -16.48
#